data_AF-A0A368EYK8-F1
#
_entry.id   AF-A0A368EYK8-F1
#
_cell.length_a   1.000
_cell.length_b   1.000
_cell.length_c   1.000
_cell.angle_alpha   90.00
_cell.angle_beta   90.00
_cell.angle_gamma   90.00
#
_symmetry.space_group_name_H-M   'P 1'
#
loop_
_entity.id
_entity.type
_entity.pdbx_description
1 polymer ?
#
loop_
_entity_poly.entity_id
_entity_poly.type
_entity_poly.pdbx_seq_one_letter_code
_entity_poly.pdbx_strand_id
1 'polypeptide(L)'
;LYSFTNVSGRYLLNLLGARSASLPPFIVTSLCQLFARITKQEWTYTDSSDHHPFHAPVSDLIATIDLNGGNQSMLALQLLSTLLTDFNSQAGMESVNKHRKGIALFRDSHIFEIFETSVSLLDTISQKDISTLQMPFVLAVLDLCLNTLLFDFIGSLSDETSEDNYTLFSAFTDGKLVDLIFQLYLKLPSVASEKILHIGVQLASVRRTLFNGSERQTYLEHVVAGVKKVIENPDKLTE
;
A
#
# COMPACT_ATOMS: atom_id res chain seq x y z
N LEU A 1 17.34 -10.90 -25.14
CA LEU A 1 16.56 -11.30 -23.95
C LEU A 1 16.38 -10.13 -22.97
N TYR A 2 17.44 -9.39 -22.60
CA TYR A 2 17.35 -8.28 -21.62
C TYR A 2 16.71 -6.97 -22.13
N SER A 3 16.93 -6.60 -23.40
CA SER A 3 16.09 -5.57 -24.06
C SER A 3 14.62 -6.02 -24.15
N PHE A 4 14.36 -7.32 -24.10
CA PHE A 4 13.01 -7.89 -24.21
C PHE A 4 12.25 -7.81 -22.88
N THR A 5 12.90 -7.88 -21.71
CA THR A 5 12.25 -7.82 -20.39
C THR A 5 11.83 -6.39 -20.01
N ASN A 6 12.67 -5.38 -20.29
CA ASN A 6 12.32 -3.96 -20.12
C ASN A 6 11.17 -3.53 -21.05
N VAL A 7 11.19 -4.01 -22.31
CA VAL A 7 10.07 -3.85 -23.24
C VAL A 7 8.83 -4.58 -22.74
N SER A 8 8.96 -5.78 -22.18
CA SER A 8 7.83 -6.59 -21.69
C SER A 8 7.04 -5.91 -20.58
N GLY A 9 7.70 -5.31 -19.58
CA GLY A 9 7.00 -4.64 -18.46
C GLY A 9 6.17 -3.44 -18.93
N ARG A 10 6.77 -2.55 -19.73
CA ARG A 10 6.07 -1.39 -20.32
C ARG A 10 5.02 -1.79 -21.34
N TYR A 11 5.29 -2.84 -22.14
CA TYR A 11 4.32 -3.39 -23.07
C TYR A 11 3.10 -3.95 -22.34
N LEU A 12 3.30 -4.68 -21.23
CA LEU A 12 2.20 -5.19 -20.39
C LEU A 12 1.38 -4.05 -19.80
N LEU A 13 2.01 -2.99 -19.30
CA LEU A 13 1.30 -1.81 -18.80
C LEU A 13 0.50 -1.11 -19.89
N ASN A 14 1.08 -0.92 -21.08
CA ASN A 14 0.37 -0.34 -22.22
C ASN A 14 -0.81 -1.22 -22.67
N LEU A 15 -0.62 -2.55 -22.68
CA LEU A 15 -1.68 -3.51 -23.01
C LEU A 15 -2.82 -3.46 -21.99
N LEU A 16 -2.48 -3.45 -20.70
CA LEU A 16 -3.44 -3.35 -19.60
C LEU A 16 -4.20 -2.02 -19.64
N GLY A 17 -3.49 -0.89 -19.80
CA GLY A 17 -4.10 0.43 -19.91
C GLY A 17 -5.05 0.56 -21.10
N ALA A 18 -4.68 0.00 -22.25
CA ALA A 18 -5.48 0.10 -23.48
C ALA A 18 -6.63 -0.92 -23.56
N ARG A 19 -6.51 -2.10 -22.94
CA ARG A 19 -7.41 -3.24 -23.19
C ARG A 19 -8.04 -3.87 -21.97
N SER A 20 -7.69 -3.48 -20.75
CA SER A 20 -8.26 -4.06 -19.51
C SER A 20 -9.79 -4.14 -19.52
N ALA A 21 -10.47 -3.09 -19.97
CA ALA A 21 -11.94 -3.05 -20.06
C ALA A 21 -12.55 -4.06 -21.05
N SER A 22 -11.77 -4.53 -22.03
CA SER A 22 -12.21 -5.50 -23.05
C SER A 22 -11.87 -6.95 -22.70
N LEU A 23 -11.04 -7.17 -21.67
CA LEU A 23 -10.55 -8.47 -21.29
C LEU A 23 -11.39 -9.06 -20.15
N PRO A 24 -11.58 -10.39 -20.11
CA PRO A 24 -12.17 -11.05 -18.96
C PRO A 24 -11.40 -10.75 -17.66
N PRO A 25 -12.08 -10.60 -16.51
CA PRO A 25 -11.43 -10.23 -15.24
C PRO A 25 -10.29 -11.15 -14.83
N PHE A 26 -10.42 -12.47 -15.07
CA PHE A 26 -9.36 -13.43 -14.75
C PHE A 26 -8.09 -13.18 -15.57
N ILE A 27 -8.21 -12.73 -16.82
CA ILE A 27 -7.06 -12.39 -17.67
C ILE A 27 -6.39 -11.13 -17.14
N VAL A 28 -7.17 -10.11 -16.77
CA VAL A 28 -6.64 -8.88 -16.17
C VAL A 28 -5.85 -9.21 -14.90
N THR A 29 -6.41 -10.01 -14.00
CA THR A 29 -5.72 -10.46 -12.78
C THR A 29 -4.42 -11.21 -13.09
N SER A 30 -4.43 -12.15 -14.04
CA SER A 30 -3.21 -12.86 -14.44
C SER A 30 -2.14 -11.93 -15.04
N LEU A 31 -2.54 -10.92 -15.80
CA LEU A 31 -1.64 -9.91 -16.35
C LEU A 31 -1.07 -8.99 -15.25
N CYS A 32 -1.88 -8.61 -14.25
CA CYS A 32 -1.40 -7.88 -13.07
C CYS A 32 -0.36 -8.69 -12.28
N GLN A 33 -0.62 -9.99 -12.08
CA GLN A 33 0.34 -10.90 -11.45
C GLN A 33 1.64 -11.03 -12.27
N LEU A 34 1.53 -11.14 -13.60
CA LEU A 34 2.70 -11.20 -14.47
C LEU A 34 3.54 -9.91 -14.38
N PHE A 35 2.88 -8.74 -14.41
CA PHE A 35 3.54 -7.46 -14.19
C PHE A 35 4.29 -7.45 -12.86
N ALA A 36 3.61 -7.80 -11.76
CA ALA A 36 4.20 -7.84 -10.42
C ALA A 36 5.44 -8.74 -10.36
N ARG A 37 5.34 -9.94 -10.93
CA ARG A 37 6.45 -10.91 -11.00
C ARG A 37 7.67 -10.39 -11.75
N ILE A 38 7.46 -9.80 -12.92
CA ILE A 38 8.56 -9.25 -13.74
C ILE A 38 9.21 -8.07 -13.00
N THR A 39 8.40 -7.12 -12.53
CA THR A 39 8.87 -5.93 -11.81
C THR A 39 9.69 -6.32 -10.58
N LYS A 40 9.23 -7.30 -9.80
CA LYS A 40 9.95 -7.80 -8.63
C LYS A 40 11.28 -8.45 -8.99
N GLN A 41 11.30 -9.33 -9.99
CA GLN A 41 12.52 -10.06 -10.38
C GLN A 41 13.62 -9.12 -10.89
N GLU A 42 13.21 -8.06 -11.57
CA GLU A 42 14.09 -7.06 -12.17
C GLU A 42 14.25 -5.81 -11.30
N TRP A 43 13.73 -5.80 -10.07
CA TRP A 43 13.71 -4.60 -9.23
C TRP A 43 15.12 -4.04 -8.96
N THR A 44 16.08 -4.93 -8.71
CA THR A 44 17.47 -4.54 -8.43
C THR A 44 18.29 -4.30 -9.68
N TYR A 45 17.72 -4.43 -10.88
CA TYR A 45 18.43 -4.22 -12.13
C TYR A 45 18.74 -2.73 -12.33
N THR A 46 19.96 -2.44 -12.77
CA THR A 46 20.37 -1.13 -13.26
C THR A 46 20.81 -1.22 -14.72
N ASP A 47 20.49 -0.19 -15.50
CA ASP A 47 20.96 -0.07 -16.87
C ASP A 47 22.42 0.42 -16.95
N SER A 48 22.94 0.60 -18.17
CA SER A 48 24.31 1.09 -18.40
C SER A 48 24.59 2.48 -17.81
N SER A 49 23.55 3.21 -17.43
CA SER A 49 23.62 4.54 -16.83
C SER A 49 23.31 4.50 -15.33
N ASP A 50 23.31 3.33 -14.70
CA ASP A 50 22.99 3.12 -13.28
C ASP A 50 21.56 3.53 -12.89
N HIS A 51 20.62 3.53 -13.84
CA HIS A 51 19.21 3.82 -13.58
C HIS A 51 18.41 2.53 -13.38
N HIS A 52 17.40 2.58 -12.49
CA HIS A 52 16.46 1.48 -12.26
C HIS A 52 15.22 1.62 -13.16
N PRO A 53 15.15 0.96 -14.33
CA PRO A 53 14.07 1.19 -15.30
C PRO A 53 12.70 0.71 -14.83
N PHE A 54 12.64 -0.17 -13.82
CA PHE A 54 11.39 -0.70 -13.26
C PHE A 54 10.80 0.16 -12.14
N HIS A 55 11.55 1.17 -11.66
CA HIS A 55 11.04 2.14 -10.69
C HIS A 55 10.06 3.11 -11.33
N ALA A 56 10.42 3.72 -12.47
CA ALA A 56 9.57 4.71 -13.13
C ALA A 56 8.14 4.21 -13.45
N PRO A 57 7.92 2.99 -13.98
CA PRO A 57 6.57 2.48 -14.15
C PRO A 57 5.77 2.33 -12.86
N VAL A 58 6.42 2.09 -11.72
CA VAL A 58 5.74 2.06 -10.41
C VAL A 58 5.38 3.48 -9.97
N SER A 59 6.28 4.45 -10.14
CA SER A 59 5.98 5.87 -9.89
C SER A 59 4.83 6.37 -10.78
N ASP A 60 4.78 5.98 -12.06
CA ASP A 60 3.70 6.32 -12.97
C ASP A 60 2.34 5.74 -12.49
N LEU A 61 2.35 4.53 -11.94
CA LEU A 61 1.14 3.93 -11.35
C LEU A 61 0.67 4.72 -10.13
N ILE A 62 1.57 5.12 -9.24
CA ILE A 62 1.25 5.96 -8.08
C ILE A 62 0.61 7.27 -8.54
N ALA A 63 1.22 7.95 -9.52
CA ALA A 63 0.73 9.22 -10.07
C ALA A 63 -0.62 9.11 -10.82
N THR A 64 -0.97 7.91 -11.29
CA THR A 64 -2.24 7.66 -12.00
C THR A 64 -3.43 7.54 -11.03
N ILE A 65 -3.19 7.26 -9.75
CA ILE A 65 -4.27 7.01 -8.79
C ILE A 65 -4.91 8.34 -8.40
N ASP A 66 -6.13 8.55 -8.88
CA ASP A 66 -7.02 9.61 -8.46
C ASP A 66 -8.41 9.06 -8.12
N LEU A 67 -9.08 9.70 -7.17
CA LEU A 67 -10.43 9.34 -6.75
C LEU A 67 -11.45 9.48 -7.89
N ASN A 68 -11.19 10.34 -8.88
CA ASN A 68 -12.05 10.51 -10.05
C ASN A 68 -11.45 9.88 -11.33
N GLY A 69 -10.34 9.15 -11.21
CA GLY A 69 -9.62 8.54 -12.34
C GLY A 69 -10.27 7.28 -12.94
N GLY A 70 -11.45 6.89 -12.44
CA GLY A 70 -12.25 5.79 -12.98
C GLY A 70 -11.50 4.46 -13.09
N ASN A 71 -11.66 3.77 -14.23
CA ASN A 71 -11.09 2.44 -14.45
C ASN A 71 -9.55 2.42 -14.43
N GLN A 72 -8.89 3.50 -14.86
CA GLN A 72 -7.43 3.56 -14.89
C GLN A 72 -6.86 3.63 -13.47
N SER A 73 -7.46 4.44 -12.61
CA SER A 73 -7.11 4.52 -11.19
C SER A 73 -7.35 3.19 -10.46
N MET A 74 -8.49 2.54 -10.73
CA MET A 74 -8.78 1.21 -10.17
C MET A 74 -7.76 0.15 -10.59
N LEU A 75 -7.35 0.16 -11.87
CA LEU A 75 -6.33 -0.76 -12.38
C LEU A 75 -4.95 -0.48 -11.74
N ALA A 76 -4.60 0.79 -11.56
CA ALA A 76 -3.35 1.17 -10.90
C ALA A 76 -3.31 0.68 -9.44
N LEU A 77 -4.42 0.84 -8.70
CA LEU A 77 -4.58 0.27 -7.35
C LEU A 77 -4.40 -1.24 -7.34
N GLN A 78 -5.05 -1.95 -8.26
CA GLN A 78 -4.93 -3.41 -8.37
C GLN A 78 -3.49 -3.84 -8.66
N LEU A 79 -2.80 -3.13 -9.55
CA LEU A 79 -1.39 -3.41 -9.89
C LEU A 79 -0.46 -3.19 -8.69
N LEU A 80 -0.59 -2.07 -7.98
CA LEU A 80 0.23 -1.78 -6.80
C LEU A 80 -0.04 -2.75 -5.65
N SER A 81 -1.31 -3.06 -5.38
CA SER A 81 -1.67 -4.05 -4.34
C SER A 81 -1.11 -5.43 -4.69
N THR A 82 -1.25 -5.87 -5.96
CA THR A 82 -0.66 -7.14 -6.42
C THR A 82 0.86 -7.13 -6.29
N LEU A 83 1.51 -6.01 -6.61
CA LEU A 83 2.96 -5.84 -6.49
C LEU A 83 3.42 -5.97 -5.03
N LEU A 84 2.78 -5.27 -4.09
CA LEU A 84 3.06 -5.35 -2.66
C LEU A 84 2.95 -6.79 -2.15
N THR A 85 1.85 -7.47 -2.46
CA THR A 85 1.65 -8.87 -2.07
C THR A 85 2.72 -9.79 -2.68
N ASP A 86 3.12 -9.56 -3.93
CA ASP A 86 4.15 -10.37 -4.58
C ASP A 86 5.53 -10.16 -3.93
N PHE A 87 5.90 -8.93 -3.59
CA PHE A 87 7.13 -8.61 -2.88
C PHE A 87 7.18 -9.22 -1.47
N ASN A 88 6.04 -9.26 -0.77
CA ASN A 88 5.91 -9.90 0.54
C ASN A 88 6.02 -11.44 0.48
N SER A 89 5.91 -12.04 -0.71
CA SER A 89 6.12 -13.48 -0.92
C SER A 89 7.56 -13.79 -1.35
N GLN A 90 8.13 -14.94 -0.98
CA GLN A 90 9.40 -15.40 -1.54
C GLN A 90 9.27 -16.02 -2.95
N ALA A 91 8.04 -16.19 -3.44
CA ALA A 91 7.81 -16.87 -4.71
C ALA A 91 8.45 -16.12 -5.90
N GLY A 92 8.93 -16.89 -6.87
CA GLY A 92 9.55 -16.37 -8.09
C GLY A 92 10.99 -15.87 -7.95
N MET A 93 11.61 -15.93 -6.74
CA MET A 93 12.98 -15.49 -6.52
C MET A 93 13.97 -16.66 -6.53
N GLU A 94 15.12 -16.46 -7.19
CA GLU A 94 16.17 -17.48 -7.33
C GLU A 94 16.94 -17.76 -6.04
N SER A 95 17.02 -16.77 -5.13
CA SER A 95 17.66 -16.92 -3.84
C SER A 95 17.07 -15.96 -2.80
N VAL A 96 17.15 -16.36 -1.53
CA VAL A 96 16.74 -15.56 -0.39
C VAL A 96 17.50 -14.23 -0.34
N ASN A 97 18.80 -14.23 -0.66
CA ASN A 97 19.62 -13.01 -0.65
C ASN A 97 19.17 -12.00 -1.71
N LYS A 98 18.86 -12.46 -2.94
CA LYS A 98 18.33 -11.59 -4.01
C LYS A 98 16.97 -11.01 -3.62
N HIS A 99 16.11 -11.82 -3.00
CA HIS A 99 14.81 -11.38 -2.51
C HIS A 99 14.94 -10.32 -1.41
N ARG A 100 15.79 -10.55 -0.39
CA ARG A 100 16.04 -9.58 0.69
C ARG A 100 16.56 -8.24 0.16
N LYS A 101 17.49 -8.27 -0.80
CA LYS A 101 17.99 -7.05 -1.45
C LYS A 101 16.90 -6.30 -2.20
N GLY A 102 16.04 -7.03 -2.93
CA GLY A 102 14.89 -6.46 -3.63
C GLY A 102 13.89 -5.82 -2.68
N ILE A 103 13.52 -6.50 -1.59
CA ILE A 103 12.63 -5.96 -0.54
C ILE A 103 13.22 -4.68 0.06
N ALA A 104 14.50 -4.70 0.45
CA ALA A 104 15.14 -3.53 1.05
C ALA A 104 15.11 -2.32 0.10
N LEU A 105 15.48 -2.53 -1.17
CA LEU A 105 15.45 -1.46 -2.16
C LEU A 105 14.02 -0.95 -2.41
N PHE A 106 13.02 -1.84 -2.49
CA PHE A 106 11.61 -1.44 -2.70
C PHE A 106 11.06 -0.64 -1.52
N ARG A 107 11.38 -1.08 -0.30
CA ARG A 107 11.07 -0.37 0.95
C ARG A 107 11.63 1.04 0.93
N ASP A 108 12.91 1.19 0.61
CA ASP A 108 13.62 2.46 0.69
C ASP A 108 13.23 3.44 -0.42
N SER A 109 12.63 2.94 -1.51
CA SER A 109 12.33 3.77 -2.69
C SER A 109 10.85 4.09 -2.91
N HIS A 110 9.90 3.18 -2.62
CA HIS A 110 8.50 3.37 -3.02
C HIS A 110 7.47 3.05 -1.94
N ILE A 111 7.78 2.23 -0.92
CA ILE A 111 6.76 1.85 0.09
C ILE A 111 6.18 3.07 0.81
N PHE A 112 7.01 4.03 1.18
CA PHE A 112 6.55 5.25 1.84
C PHE A 112 5.62 6.06 0.94
N GLU A 113 6.01 6.27 -0.32
CA GLU A 113 5.22 7.02 -1.29
C GLU A 113 3.85 6.36 -1.56
N ILE A 114 3.81 5.02 -1.68
CA ILE A 114 2.56 4.26 -1.83
C ILE A 114 1.68 4.43 -0.58
N PHE A 115 2.27 4.37 0.60
CA PHE A 115 1.57 4.56 1.86
C PHE A 115 1.00 5.98 1.99
N GLU A 116 1.80 7.02 1.76
CA GLU A 116 1.36 8.43 1.78
C GLU A 116 0.22 8.67 0.78
N THR A 117 0.34 8.10 -0.43
CA THR A 117 -0.72 8.18 -1.44
C THR A 117 -2.01 7.54 -0.94
N SER A 118 -1.93 6.36 -0.32
CA SER A 118 -3.09 5.69 0.25
C SER A 118 -3.74 6.51 1.38
N VAL A 119 -2.94 7.10 2.27
CA VAL A 119 -3.44 7.95 3.38
C VAL A 119 -4.08 9.23 2.86
N SER A 120 -3.47 9.89 1.87
CA SER A 120 -4.02 11.09 1.23
C SER A 120 -5.38 10.83 0.57
N LEU A 121 -5.52 9.68 -0.10
CA LEU A 121 -6.80 9.24 -0.67
C LEU A 121 -7.84 8.94 0.41
N LEU A 122 -7.44 8.28 1.50
CA LEU A 122 -8.32 8.00 2.65
C LEU A 122 -8.79 9.29 3.33
N ASP A 123 -7.91 10.29 3.48
CA ASP A 123 -8.27 11.61 3.99
C ASP A 123 -9.28 12.31 3.07
N THR A 124 -9.04 12.29 1.76
CA THR A 124 -9.99 12.82 0.76
C THR A 124 -11.34 12.10 0.82
N ILE A 125 -11.33 10.77 0.95
CA ILE A 125 -12.54 9.94 1.13
C ILE A 125 -13.26 10.32 2.42
N SER A 126 -12.52 10.64 3.51
CA SER A 126 -13.09 11.05 4.80
C SER A 126 -13.83 12.39 4.74
N GLN A 127 -13.56 13.22 3.74
CA GLN A 127 -14.17 14.54 3.54
C GLN A 127 -15.33 14.55 2.53
N LYS A 128 -15.39 13.61 1.58
CA LYS A 128 -16.46 13.54 0.56
C LYS A 128 -17.80 12.96 1.04
N ASP A 129 -18.92 13.32 0.42
CA ASP A 129 -20.20 12.68 0.77
C ASP A 129 -20.20 11.18 0.40
N ILE A 130 -20.70 10.32 1.31
CA ILE A 130 -20.72 8.87 1.13
C ILE A 130 -21.47 8.43 -0.14
N SER A 131 -22.51 9.16 -0.54
CA SER A 131 -23.30 8.88 -1.75
C SER A 131 -22.50 9.04 -3.05
N THR A 132 -21.38 9.79 -3.00
CA THR A 132 -20.49 10.03 -4.14
C THR A 132 -19.33 9.04 -4.23
N LEU A 133 -19.15 8.20 -3.20
CA LEU A 133 -18.04 7.25 -3.14
C LEU A 133 -18.36 5.98 -3.90
N GLN A 134 -17.38 5.52 -4.70
CA GLN A 134 -17.42 4.18 -5.28
C GLN A 134 -16.84 3.19 -4.28
N MET A 135 -17.70 2.40 -3.62
CA MET A 135 -17.25 1.46 -2.59
C MET A 135 -16.14 0.49 -3.02
N PRO A 136 -16.16 -0.08 -4.25
CA PRO A 136 -15.05 -0.93 -4.70
C PRO A 136 -13.69 -0.19 -4.72
N PHE A 137 -13.69 1.09 -5.06
CA PHE A 137 -12.49 1.93 -5.02
C PHE A 137 -12.02 2.18 -3.59
N VAL A 138 -12.96 2.53 -2.69
CA VAL A 138 -12.66 2.74 -1.26
C VAL A 138 -12.05 1.48 -0.63
N LEU A 139 -12.61 0.31 -0.91
CA LEU A 139 -12.08 -0.96 -0.43
C LEU A 139 -10.68 -1.24 -0.98
N ALA A 140 -10.43 -0.94 -2.26
CA ALA A 140 -9.10 -1.10 -2.86
C ALA A 140 -8.05 -0.15 -2.26
N VAL A 141 -8.42 1.09 -1.91
CA VAL A 141 -7.53 2.02 -1.20
C VAL A 141 -7.24 1.54 0.23
N LEU A 142 -8.26 1.04 0.94
CA LEU A 142 -8.06 0.44 2.27
C LEU A 142 -7.13 -0.78 2.19
N ASP A 143 -7.30 -1.64 1.18
CA ASP A 143 -6.39 -2.77 0.94
C ASP A 143 -4.98 -2.32 0.63
N LEU A 144 -4.80 -1.25 -0.16
CA LEU A 144 -3.47 -0.71 -0.44
C LEU A 144 -2.78 -0.24 0.85
N CYS A 145 -3.48 0.54 1.68
CA CYS A 145 -2.99 1.02 2.97
C CYS A 145 -2.68 -0.14 3.94
N LEU A 146 -3.56 -1.14 4.02
CA LEU A 146 -3.32 -2.31 4.86
C LEU A 146 -2.11 -3.11 4.37
N ASN A 147 -1.96 -3.31 3.06
CA ASN A 147 -0.84 -4.07 2.50
C ASN A 147 0.51 -3.38 2.72
N THR A 148 0.57 -2.04 2.74
CA THR A 148 1.81 -1.33 3.09
C THR A 148 2.12 -1.45 4.58
N LEU A 149 1.12 -1.43 5.47
CA LEU A 149 1.30 -1.66 6.91
C LEU A 149 1.73 -3.11 7.23
N LEU A 150 1.20 -4.09 6.50
CA LEU A 150 1.55 -5.51 6.63
C LEU A 150 2.86 -5.87 5.93
N PHE A 151 3.50 -4.93 5.23
CA PHE A 151 4.77 -5.17 4.59
C PHE A 151 5.82 -5.49 5.65
N ASP A 152 6.51 -6.63 5.54
CA ASP A 152 7.43 -7.09 6.58
C ASP A 152 8.72 -6.24 6.57
N PHE A 153 8.67 -5.10 7.27
CA PHE A 153 9.85 -4.29 7.55
C PHE A 153 10.86 -5.05 8.43
N ILE A 154 10.40 -6.00 9.25
CA ILE A 154 11.16 -6.62 10.34
C ILE A 154 12.19 -7.64 9.82
N GLY A 155 11.91 -8.36 8.73
CA GLY A 155 12.89 -9.24 8.08
C GLY A 155 14.09 -8.51 7.41
N SER A 156 13.96 -7.20 7.23
CA SER A 156 14.99 -6.34 6.63
C SER A 156 15.82 -5.54 7.64
N LEU A 157 15.40 -5.50 8.90
CA LEU A 157 16.14 -4.89 10.00
C LEU A 157 17.19 -5.89 10.52
N SER A 158 18.28 -6.07 9.77
CA SER A 158 19.48 -6.71 10.32
C SER A 158 20.40 -5.73 11.07
N ASP A 159 20.00 -4.46 11.24
CA ASP A 159 20.71 -3.53 12.12
C ASP A 159 19.76 -2.41 12.58
N GLU A 160 19.57 -2.25 13.89
CA GLU A 160 18.62 -1.30 14.50
C GLU A 160 19.17 0.15 14.56
N THR A 161 19.88 0.63 13.53
CA THR A 161 20.68 1.86 13.66
C THR A 161 20.62 2.87 12.49
N SER A 162 19.78 2.70 11.47
CA SER A 162 19.69 3.71 10.40
C SER A 162 18.64 4.80 10.68
N GLU A 163 19.12 6.04 10.81
CA GLU A 163 18.35 7.31 10.84
C GLU A 163 17.28 7.39 9.73
N ASP A 164 17.49 6.69 8.61
CA ASP A 164 16.56 6.65 7.46
C ASP A 164 15.19 6.05 7.78
N ASN A 165 15.06 5.26 8.84
CA ASN A 165 13.74 4.75 9.25
C ASN A 165 12.90 5.82 9.97
N TYR A 166 13.50 6.93 10.42
CA TYR A 166 12.82 7.95 11.22
C TYR A 166 11.68 8.66 10.47
N THR A 167 11.84 8.92 9.16
CA THR A 167 10.82 9.62 8.36
C THR A 167 9.56 8.77 8.14
N LEU A 168 9.74 7.46 7.92
CA LEU A 168 8.61 6.54 7.85
C LEU A 168 7.88 6.53 9.20
N PHE A 169 8.62 6.50 10.30
CA PHE A 169 8.08 6.39 11.65
C PHE A 169 7.41 7.68 12.17
N SER A 170 7.91 8.86 11.82
CA SER A 170 7.30 10.13 12.26
C SER A 170 5.90 10.35 11.66
N ALA A 171 5.63 9.82 10.47
CA ALA A 171 4.30 9.83 9.88
C ALA A 171 3.27 9.01 10.68
N PHE A 172 3.73 8.03 11.48
CA PHE A 172 2.85 7.20 12.31
C PHE A 172 2.64 7.76 13.72
N THR A 173 3.52 8.59 14.26
CA THR A 173 3.53 8.92 15.70
C THR A 173 2.61 10.06 16.11
N ASP A 174 2.10 10.87 15.17
CA ASP A 174 1.29 12.06 15.48
C ASP A 174 -0.19 11.77 15.79
N GLY A 175 -0.62 10.51 15.68
CA GLY A 175 -1.99 10.08 15.99
C GLY A 175 -3.05 10.46 14.95
N LYS A 176 -2.74 11.30 13.96
CA LYS A 176 -3.72 11.75 12.97
C LYS A 176 -4.26 10.63 12.10
N LEU A 177 -3.38 9.70 11.71
CA LEU A 177 -3.80 8.53 10.95
C LEU A 177 -4.75 7.65 11.78
N VAL A 178 -4.50 7.51 13.08
CA VAL A 178 -5.40 6.75 13.97
C VAL A 178 -6.78 7.40 13.97
N ASP A 179 -6.84 8.72 14.15
CA ASP A 179 -8.09 9.47 14.11
C ASP A 179 -8.82 9.32 12.78
N LEU A 180 -8.10 9.43 11.66
CA LEU A 180 -8.62 9.26 10.30
C LEU A 180 -9.26 7.87 10.12
N ILE A 181 -8.57 6.81 10.52
CA ILE A 181 -9.07 5.43 10.38
C ILE A 181 -10.34 5.21 11.21
N PHE A 182 -10.40 5.70 12.45
CA PHE A 182 -11.61 5.59 13.26
C PHE A 182 -12.73 6.53 12.81
N GLN A 183 -12.42 7.68 12.21
CA GLN A 183 -13.42 8.52 11.54
C GLN A 183 -14.03 7.80 10.33
N LEU A 184 -13.21 7.12 9.54
CA LEU A 184 -13.67 6.29 8.42
C LEU A 184 -14.54 5.14 8.90
N TYR A 185 -14.23 4.50 10.04
CA TYR A 185 -15.10 3.49 10.64
C TYR A 185 -16.51 4.03 10.90
N LEU A 186 -16.63 5.24 11.45
CA LEU A 186 -17.93 5.86 11.74
C LEU A 186 -18.68 6.29 10.47
N LYS A 187 -17.95 6.64 9.41
CA LYS A 187 -18.55 7.14 8.17
C LYS A 187 -18.96 6.05 7.20
N LEU A 188 -18.07 5.09 6.94
CA LEU A 188 -18.23 4.09 5.88
C LEU A 188 -19.23 2.98 6.27
N PRO A 189 -19.82 2.27 5.29
CA PRO A 189 -20.73 1.16 5.55
C PRO A 189 -20.01 -0.07 6.11
N SER A 190 -20.76 -1.03 6.66
CA SER A 190 -20.27 -2.26 7.34
C SER A 190 -19.26 -3.06 6.53
N VAL A 191 -19.44 -3.14 5.21
CA VAL A 191 -18.52 -3.85 4.28
C VAL A 191 -17.07 -3.36 4.35
N ALA A 192 -16.82 -2.13 4.83
CA ALA A 192 -15.47 -1.60 5.02
C ALA A 192 -14.92 -1.82 6.44
N SER A 193 -15.77 -2.16 7.42
CA SER A 193 -15.41 -2.28 8.84
C SER A 193 -14.25 -3.25 9.07
N GLU A 194 -14.28 -4.42 8.45
CA GLU A 194 -13.24 -5.45 8.64
C GLU A 194 -11.85 -4.89 8.31
N LYS A 195 -11.70 -4.26 7.14
CA LYS A 195 -10.42 -3.70 6.67
C LYS A 195 -9.98 -2.52 7.55
N ILE A 196 -10.91 -1.63 7.90
CA ILE A 196 -10.64 -0.46 8.75
C ILE A 196 -10.15 -0.92 10.13
N LEU A 197 -10.79 -1.92 10.73
CA LEU A 197 -10.38 -2.47 12.01
C LEU A 197 -9.04 -3.18 11.92
N HIS A 198 -8.78 -3.91 10.83
CA HIS A 198 -7.48 -4.54 10.62
C HIS A 198 -6.36 -3.48 10.54
N ILE A 199 -6.58 -2.38 9.80
CA ILE A 199 -5.65 -1.23 9.80
C ILE A 199 -5.48 -0.67 11.21
N GLY A 200 -6.58 -0.47 11.95
CA GLY A 200 -6.54 0.00 13.33
C GLY A 200 -5.73 -0.92 14.26
N VAL A 201 -5.81 -2.24 14.09
CA VAL A 201 -5.00 -3.23 14.81
C VAL A 201 -3.53 -3.10 14.46
N GLN A 202 -3.18 -2.90 13.17
CA GLN A 202 -1.78 -2.69 12.77
C GLN A 202 -1.21 -1.41 13.40
N LEU A 203 -1.98 -0.32 13.41
CA LEU A 203 -1.60 0.94 14.05
C LEU A 203 -1.46 0.80 15.58
N ALA A 204 -2.37 0.08 16.23
CA ALA A 204 -2.25 -0.21 17.67
C ALA A 204 -1.04 -1.11 18.01
N SER A 205 -0.54 -1.87 17.03
CA SER A 205 0.59 -2.79 17.18
C SER A 205 1.96 -2.14 16.92
N VAL A 206 2.01 -0.82 16.69
CA VAL A 206 3.26 -0.07 16.51
C VAL A 206 4.17 -0.25 17.74
N ARG A 207 5.43 -0.65 17.48
CA ARG A 207 6.38 -0.97 18.55
C ARG A 207 6.70 0.25 19.40
N ARG A 208 6.82 0.04 20.72
CA ARG A 208 7.20 1.09 21.68
C ARG A 208 8.50 1.81 21.30
N THR A 209 9.45 1.11 20.70
CA THR A 209 10.76 1.65 20.31
C THR A 209 10.69 2.75 19.27
N LEU A 210 9.54 2.92 18.60
CA LEU A 210 9.33 3.94 17.57
C LEU A 210 8.90 5.30 18.12
N PHE A 211 8.56 5.38 19.41
CA PHE A 211 8.09 6.62 20.03
C PHE A 211 9.16 7.25 20.91
N ASN A 212 9.22 8.59 20.89
CA ASN A 212 9.91 9.31 21.97
C ASN A 212 9.03 9.37 23.24
N GLY A 213 9.62 9.78 24.37
CA GLY A 213 9.04 9.60 25.70
C GLY A 213 7.59 10.07 25.85
N SER A 214 7.27 11.29 25.39
CA SER A 214 5.93 11.89 25.54
C SER A 214 4.96 11.55 24.40
N GLU A 215 5.45 11.36 23.17
CA GLU A 215 4.59 11.09 22.00
C GLU A 215 3.77 9.80 22.14
N ARG A 216 4.35 8.79 22.79
CA ARG A 216 3.65 7.50 22.98
C ARG A 216 2.35 7.66 23.75
N GLN A 217 2.34 8.48 24.79
CA GLN A 217 1.15 8.65 25.62
C GLN A 217 0.04 9.30 24.78
N THR A 218 0.34 10.39 24.09
CA THR A 218 -0.58 11.06 23.17
C THR A 218 -1.12 10.08 22.12
N TYR A 219 -0.24 9.31 21.47
CA TYR A 219 -0.65 8.32 20.47
C TYR A 219 -1.64 7.29 21.03
N LEU A 220 -1.39 6.77 22.23
CA LEU A 220 -2.29 5.82 22.87
C LEU A 220 -3.63 6.43 23.24
N GLU A 221 -3.68 7.72 23.58
CA GLU A 221 -4.94 8.43 23.83
C GLU A 221 -5.82 8.44 22.56
N HIS A 222 -5.23 8.66 21.37
CA HIS A 222 -5.93 8.53 20.09
C HIS A 222 -6.45 7.11 19.84
N VAL A 223 -5.62 6.09 20.08
CA VAL A 223 -6.03 4.68 19.91
C VAL A 223 -7.19 4.32 20.84
N VAL A 224 -7.11 4.68 22.11
CA VAL A 224 -8.16 4.41 23.10
C VAL A 224 -9.45 5.14 22.75
N ALA A 225 -9.36 6.42 22.34
CA ALA A 225 -10.52 7.19 21.89
C ALA A 225 -11.18 6.54 20.66
N GLY A 226 -10.36 6.05 19.72
CA GLY A 226 -10.81 5.29 18.56
C GLY A 226 -11.54 4.00 18.92
N VAL A 227 -10.94 3.16 19.76
CA VAL A 227 -11.55 1.90 20.24
C VAL A 227 -12.88 2.17 20.96
N LYS A 228 -12.94 3.23 21.77
CA LYS A 228 -14.20 3.66 22.42
C LYS A 228 -15.30 3.96 21.39
N LYS A 229 -14.99 4.68 20.31
CA LYS A 229 -15.95 4.96 19.21
C LYS A 229 -16.47 3.67 18.57
N VAL A 230 -15.62 2.65 18.40
CA VAL A 230 -16.03 1.33 17.87
C VAL A 230 -17.03 0.65 18.81
N ILE A 231 -16.72 0.62 20.11
CA ILE A 231 -17.58 0.01 21.14
C ILE A 231 -18.94 0.72 21.23
N GLU A 232 -18.96 2.05 21.10
CA GLU A 232 -20.19 2.84 21.10
C GLU A 232 -21.03 2.67 19.82
N ASN A 233 -20.46 2.09 18.75
CA ASN A 233 -21.14 1.86 17.47
C ASN A 233 -20.99 0.38 17.03
N PRO A 234 -21.58 -0.57 17.79
CA PRO A 234 -21.40 -2.01 17.56
C PRO A 234 -22.18 -2.54 16.36
N ASP A 235 -23.19 -1.80 15.87
CA ASP A 235 -24.05 -2.21 14.74
C ASP A 235 -23.25 -2.44 13.44
N LYS A 236 -22.03 -1.87 13.35
CA LYS A 236 -21.12 -2.05 12.22
C LYS A 236 -20.22 -3.28 12.31
N LEU A 237 -20.29 -4.02 13.42
CA LEU A 237 -19.54 -5.26 13.69
C LEU A 237 -20.38 -6.51 13.41
N THR A 238 -21.66 -6.35 13.11
CA THR A 238 -22.60 -7.45 12.87
C THR A 238 -22.91 -7.55 11.38
N GLU A 239 -22.07 -8.28 10.66
CA GLU A 239 -22.44 -8.97 9.41
C GLU A 239 -22.45 -10.49 9.66
#